data_AF-A0A949FBE1-F1
#
_entry.id   AF-A0A949FBE1-F1
#
_cell.length_a   1.000
_cell.length_b   1.000
_cell.length_c   1.000
_cell.angle_alpha   90.00
_cell.angle_beta   90.00
_cell.angle_gamma   90.00
#
_symmetry.space_group_name_H-M   'P 1'
#
loop_
_entity.id
_entity.type
_entity.pdbx_description
1 polymer ?
#
loop_
_entity_poly.entity_id
_entity_poly.type
_entity_poly.pdbx_seq_one_letter_code
_entity_poly.pdbx_strand_id
1 'polypeptide(L)'
;VAGDMLELGERALLAHKETGIYVAHSGIDRLITCGNLAEYIAQGAIESGMEEERIISCRNKEEAGDRLSSLVKKGDIILIKGSRATGMEEIIDKLREVYG
;
A
#
# COMPACT_ATOMS: atom_id res chain seq x y z
N VAL A 1 -0.77 -2.26 3.20
CA VAL A 1 0.03 -1.13 2.70
C VAL A 1 1.13 -1.66 1.78
N ALA A 2 1.16 -1.20 0.54
CA ALA A 2 2.14 -1.61 -0.47
C ALA A 2 2.97 -0.39 -0.92
N GLY A 3 4.28 -0.45 -0.74
CA GLY A 3 5.22 0.58 -1.17
C GLY A 3 5.98 0.20 -2.44
N ASP A 4 6.77 1.13 -2.95
CA ASP A 4 7.56 0.94 -4.17
C ASP A 4 8.45 -0.32 -4.09
N MET A 5 8.43 -1.09 -5.17
CA MET A 5 9.36 -2.18 -5.47
C MET A 5 10.50 -1.62 -6.32
N LEU A 6 11.63 -1.38 -5.67
CA LEU A 6 12.83 -0.84 -6.31
C LEU A 6 13.65 -1.93 -7.00
N GLU A 7 14.63 -1.51 -7.82
CA GLU A 7 15.60 -2.38 -8.51
C GLU A 7 14.99 -3.30 -9.60
N LEU A 8 13.78 -2.98 -10.08
CA LEU A 8 13.10 -3.75 -11.13
C LEU A 8 13.38 -3.27 -12.56
N GLY A 9 14.08 -2.13 -12.73
CA GLY A 9 14.37 -1.54 -14.04
C GLY A 9 13.12 -1.32 -14.89
N GLU A 10 13.17 -1.72 -16.16
CA GLU A 10 12.06 -1.57 -17.12
C GLU A 10 10.80 -2.34 -16.71
N ARG A 11 10.94 -3.36 -15.84
CA ARG A 11 9.79 -4.15 -15.34
C ARG A 11 9.04 -3.47 -14.21
N ALA A 12 9.53 -2.34 -13.68
CA ALA A 12 8.95 -1.71 -12.50
C ALA A 12 7.45 -1.45 -12.70
N LEU A 13 7.04 -0.74 -13.74
CA LEU A 13 5.63 -0.42 -13.99
C LEU A 13 4.74 -1.66 -14.07
N LEU A 14 5.15 -2.64 -14.89
CA LEU A 14 4.39 -3.87 -15.08
C LEU A 14 4.26 -4.66 -13.77
N ALA A 15 5.35 -4.83 -13.03
CA ALA A 15 5.33 -5.60 -11.78
C ALA A 15 4.42 -4.96 -10.71
N HIS A 16 4.43 -3.62 -10.60
CA HIS A 16 3.50 -2.91 -9.70
C HIS A 16 2.05 -3.13 -10.14
N LYS A 17 1.77 -3.01 -11.43
CA LYS A 17 0.44 -3.24 -11.98
C LYS A 17 -0.05 -4.67 -11.74
N GLU A 18 0.79 -5.67 -12.02
CA GLU A 18 0.51 -7.10 -11.76
C GLU A 18 0.22 -7.36 -10.27
N THR A 19 0.94 -6.68 -9.37
CA THR A 19 0.68 -6.76 -7.93
C THR A 19 -0.71 -6.20 -7.60
N GLY A 20 -1.11 -5.09 -8.22
CA GLY A 20 -2.45 -4.53 -8.08
C GLY A 20 -3.55 -5.48 -8.52
N ILE A 21 -3.37 -6.08 -9.70
CA ILE A 21 -4.27 -7.09 -10.26
C ILE A 21 -4.43 -8.27 -9.29
N TYR A 22 -3.32 -8.74 -8.70
CA TYR A 22 -3.38 -9.80 -7.70
C TYR A 22 -4.13 -9.38 -6.43
N VAL A 23 -3.88 -8.16 -5.93
CA VAL A 23 -4.54 -7.64 -4.72
C VAL A 23 -6.05 -7.59 -4.88
N ALA A 24 -6.57 -7.15 -6.04
CA ALA A 24 -8.02 -7.08 -6.30
C ALA A 24 -8.73 -8.43 -6.13
N HIS A 25 -8.04 -9.53 -6.41
CA HIS A 25 -8.58 -10.89 -6.32
C HIS A 25 -8.24 -11.61 -5.01
N SER A 26 -7.48 -10.98 -4.11
CA SER A 26 -6.96 -11.61 -2.89
C SER A 26 -7.92 -11.60 -1.69
N GLY A 27 -9.07 -10.93 -1.82
CA GLY A 27 -10.05 -10.78 -0.74
C GLY A 27 -9.66 -9.77 0.34
N ILE A 28 -8.70 -8.87 0.07
CA ILE A 28 -8.32 -7.79 0.98
C ILE A 28 -9.39 -6.69 0.98
N ASP A 29 -9.76 -6.21 2.17
CA ASP A 29 -10.79 -5.18 2.33
C ASP A 29 -10.35 -3.77 1.89
N ARG A 30 -9.07 -3.43 2.11
CA ARG A 30 -8.50 -2.10 1.81
C ARG A 30 -7.05 -2.18 1.32
N LEU A 31 -6.73 -1.36 0.34
CA LEU A 31 -5.38 -1.17 -0.18
C LEU A 31 -4.91 0.26 0.10
N ILE A 32 -3.74 0.40 0.72
CA ILE A 32 -3.02 1.67 0.77
C ILE A 32 -1.74 1.51 -0.04
N THR A 33 -1.52 2.36 -1.03
CA THR A 33 -0.27 2.41 -1.80
C THR A 33 0.58 3.59 -1.33
N CYS A 34 1.91 3.45 -1.36
CA CYS A 34 2.83 4.47 -0.84
C CYS A 34 4.07 4.60 -1.71
N GLY A 35 4.18 5.70 -2.45
CA GLY A 35 5.30 5.97 -3.35
C GLY A 35 4.86 6.16 -4.80
N ASN A 36 5.80 6.59 -5.64
CA ASN A 36 5.51 7.04 -7.00
C ASN A 36 5.16 5.86 -7.92
N LEU A 37 5.80 4.71 -7.73
CA LEU A 37 5.54 3.52 -8.55
C LEU A 37 4.40 2.69 -7.96
N ALA A 38 4.16 2.79 -6.65
CA ALA A 38 3.06 2.13 -5.95
C ALA A 38 1.69 2.60 -6.44
N GLU A 39 1.57 3.78 -7.04
CA GLU A 39 0.34 4.22 -7.73
C GLU A 39 -0.11 3.24 -8.82
N TYR A 40 0.83 2.57 -9.51
CA TYR A 40 0.49 1.55 -10.50
C TYR A 40 -0.09 0.27 -9.88
N ILE A 41 0.18 0.00 -8.60
CA ILE A 41 -0.52 -1.06 -7.84
C ILE A 41 -2.00 -0.67 -7.67
N ALA A 42 -2.28 0.58 -7.31
CA ALA A 42 -3.65 1.07 -7.21
C ALA A 42 -4.36 0.97 -8.57
N GLN A 43 -3.71 1.42 -9.64
CA GLN A 43 -4.24 1.30 -10.99
C GLN A 43 -4.57 -0.15 -11.38
N GLY A 44 -3.63 -1.09 -11.16
CA GLY A 44 -3.87 -2.50 -11.47
C GLY A 44 -5.03 -3.12 -10.68
N ALA A 45 -5.21 -2.68 -9.42
CA ALA A 45 -6.33 -3.12 -8.59
C ALA A 45 -7.67 -2.58 -9.09
N ILE A 46 -7.74 -1.29 -9.44
CA ILE A 46 -8.95 -0.64 -9.98
C ILE A 46 -9.37 -1.30 -11.30
N GLU A 47 -8.42 -1.46 -12.23
CA GLU A 47 -8.67 -2.10 -13.52
C GLU A 47 -9.14 -3.56 -13.38
N SER A 48 -8.87 -4.19 -12.24
CA SER A 48 -9.28 -5.56 -11.91
C SER A 48 -10.53 -5.63 -11.04
N GLY A 49 -11.24 -4.51 -10.84
CA GLY A 49 -12.55 -4.48 -10.19
C GLY A 49 -12.53 -4.23 -8.68
N MET A 50 -11.40 -3.84 -8.10
CA MET A 50 -11.41 -3.32 -6.72
C MET A 50 -12.01 -1.91 -6.71
N GLU A 51 -13.03 -1.70 -5.87
CA GLU A 51 -13.70 -0.41 -5.68
C GLU A 51 -12.69 0.68 -5.27
N GLU A 52 -12.73 1.84 -5.94
CA GLU A 52 -11.80 2.95 -5.68
C GLU A 52 -11.88 3.44 -4.23
N GLU A 53 -13.05 3.36 -3.59
CA GLU A 53 -13.27 3.75 -2.19
C GLU A 53 -12.53 2.85 -1.18
N ARG A 54 -12.07 1.69 -1.62
CA ARG A 54 -11.23 0.76 -0.84
C ARG A 54 -9.75 1.02 -1.03
N ILE A 55 -9.36 1.94 -1.90
CA ILE A 55 -7.98 2.23 -2.27
C ILE A 55 -7.61 3.64 -1.83
N ILE A 56 -6.43 3.78 -1.23
CA ILE A 56 -5.87 5.08 -0.84
C ILE A 56 -4.44 5.14 -1.35
N SER A 57 -4.17 6.04 -2.29
CA SER A 57 -2.83 6.29 -2.79
C SER A 57 -2.18 7.43 -2.02
N CYS A 58 -1.01 7.17 -1.45
CA CYS A 58 -0.21 8.12 -0.69
C CYS A 58 1.14 8.35 -1.38
N ARG A 59 1.67 9.57 -1.30
CA ARG A 59 2.97 9.90 -1.90
C ARG A 59 4.15 9.47 -1.04
N ASN A 60 3.95 9.41 0.27
CA ASN A 60 4.99 9.09 1.22
C ASN A 60 4.43 8.35 2.44
N LYS A 61 5.35 7.83 3.24
CA LYS A 61 5.05 6.99 4.41
C LYS A 61 4.42 7.74 5.57
N GLU A 62 4.66 9.03 5.70
CA GLU A 62 3.99 9.87 6.71
C GLU A 62 2.49 9.93 6.42
N GLU A 63 2.13 10.28 5.18
CA GLU A 63 0.75 10.29 4.72
C GLU A 63 0.10 8.90 4.86
N ALA A 64 0.80 7.84 4.45
CA ALA A 64 0.28 6.48 4.57
C ALA A 64 0.05 6.08 6.04
N GLY A 65 0.93 6.49 6.96
CA GLY A 65 0.78 6.27 8.40
C GLY A 65 -0.40 7.02 9.00
N ASP A 66 -0.58 8.29 8.65
CA ASP A 66 -1.73 9.08 9.10
C ASP A 66 -3.05 8.49 8.58
N ARG A 67 -3.10 8.10 7.30
CA ARG A 67 -4.30 7.47 6.73
C ARG A 67 -4.60 6.12 7.37
N LEU A 68 -3.59 5.27 7.54
CA LEU A 68 -3.75 3.96 8.18
C LEU A 68 -4.22 4.09 9.63
N SER A 69 -3.61 4.99 10.41
CA SER A 69 -4.00 5.21 11.80
C SER A 69 -5.43 5.74 11.93
N SER A 70 -5.93 6.53 10.98
CA SER A 70 -7.35 6.95 11.00
C SER A 70 -8.37 5.84 10.70
N LEU A 71 -7.93 4.71 10.12
CA LEU A 71 -8.80 3.65 9.60
C LEU A 71 -8.80 2.39 10.46
N VAL A 72 -7.66 2.08 11.06
CA VAL A 72 -7.44 0.81 11.76
C VAL A 72 -8.38 0.67 12.95
N LYS A 73 -8.89 -0.55 13.14
CA LYS A 73 -9.72 -0.94 14.26
C LYS A 73 -9.12 -2.16 14.95
N LYS A 74 -9.53 -2.36 16.20
CA LYS A 74 -9.16 -3.56 16.96
C LYS A 74 -9.64 -4.81 16.22
N GLY A 75 -8.72 -5.72 15.94
CA GLY A 75 -8.99 -6.97 15.23
C GLY A 75 -8.56 -6.97 13.76
N ASP A 76 -8.21 -5.81 13.20
CA ASP A 76 -7.69 -5.75 11.83
C ASP A 76 -6.33 -6.45 11.70
N ILE A 77 -6.10 -7.09 10.55
CA ILE A 77 -4.80 -7.63 10.16
C ILE A 77 -4.19 -6.66 9.15
N ILE A 78 -2.97 -6.19 9.45
CA ILE A 78 -2.27 -5.23 8.60
C ILE A 78 -1.01 -5.87 8.05
N LEU A 79 -0.89 -5.92 6.72
CA LEU A 79 0.35 -6.22 6.02
C LEU A 79 0.99 -4.93 5.51
N ILE A 80 2.24 -4.68 5.88
CA ILE A 80 3.05 -3.58 5.34
C ILE A 80 4.20 -4.20 4.54
N LYS A 81 4.31 -3.85 3.26
CA LYS A 81 5.33 -4.37 2.37
C LYS A 81 5.87 -3.27 1.46
N GLY A 82 7.19 -3.17 1.34
CA GLY A 82 7.91 -2.32 0.39
C GLY A 82 9.36 -2.78 0.24
N SER A 83 10.15 -2.12 -0.61
CA SER A 83 11.62 -2.30 -0.63
C SER A 83 12.26 -1.67 0.61
N ARG A 84 13.39 -2.21 1.10
CA ARG A 84 14.04 -1.69 2.32
C ARG A 84 14.37 -0.18 2.24
N ALA A 85 14.82 0.30 1.09
CA ALA A 85 15.15 1.72 0.91
C ALA A 85 13.93 2.66 0.97
N THR A 86 12.70 2.13 0.97
CA THR A 86 11.48 2.93 1.16
C THR A 86 11.19 3.25 2.63
N GLY A 87 11.80 2.52 3.58
CA GLY A 87 11.64 2.77 5.01
C GLY A 87 10.21 2.61 5.53
N MET A 88 9.42 1.70 4.95
CA MET A 88 8.00 1.52 5.27
C MET A 88 7.75 1.07 6.71
N GLU A 89 8.77 0.56 7.41
CA GLU A 89 8.72 0.26 8.84
C GLU A 89 8.35 1.48 9.70
N GLU A 90 8.65 2.71 9.27
CA GLU A 90 8.29 3.94 10.01
C GLU A 90 6.75 4.11 10.15
N ILE A 91 5.96 3.48 9.27
CA ILE A 91 4.50 3.42 9.40
C ILE A 91 4.08 2.62 10.65
N ILE A 92 4.84 1.58 10.99
CA ILE A 92 4.59 0.76 12.18
C ILE A 92 4.83 1.59 13.45
N ASP A 93 5.88 2.40 13.46
CA ASP A 93 6.21 3.25 14.61
C ASP A 93 5.11 4.30 14.84
N LYS A 94 4.59 4.91 13.77
CA LYS A 94 3.42 5.78 13.86
C LYS A 94 2.19 5.10 14.46
N LEU A 95 1.90 3.86 14.06
CA LEU A 95 0.79 3.09 14.66
C LEU A 95 1.01 2.81 16.15
N ARG A 96 2.26 2.54 16.55
CA ARG A 96 2.61 2.32 17.96
C ARG A 96 2.47 3.60 18.79
N GLU A 97 2.77 4.76 18.24
CA GLU A 97 2.55 6.03 18.95
C GLU A 97 1.06 6.32 19.21
N VAL A 98 0.18 5.91 18.30
CA VAL A 98 -1.27 6.15 18.41
C VAL A 98 -1.97 5.10 19.28
N TYR A 99 -1.53 3.84 19.24
CA TYR A 99 -2.24 2.70 19.84
C TYR A 99 -1.44 1.86 20.84
N GLY A 100 -0.14 2.09 20.99
CA GLY A 100 0.73 1.40 21.95
C GLY A 100 0.67 2.01 23.34
#